data_AF-A0A978TQY6-F1
#
_entry.id   AF-A0A978TQY6-F1
#
_cell.length_a   1.000
_cell.length_b   1.000
_cell.length_c   1.000
_cell.angle_alpha   90.00
_cell.angle_beta   90.00
_cell.angle_gamma   90.00
#
_symmetry.space_group_name_H-M   'P 1'
#
loop_
_entity.id
_entity.type
_entity.pdbx_description
1 polymer ?
#
loop_
_entity_poly.entity_id
_entity_poly.type
_entity_poly.pdbx_seq_one_letter_code
_entity_poly.pdbx_strand_id
1 'polypeptide(L)' 'MTSYTISQNSSQLYKNYLIVTRFARAWWWATVIDPSGIELTQGIFCHAEGQSSPREAIERAQRDIDTFDRHQGFYSSGH' A
#
# COMPACT_ATOMS: atom_id res chain seq x y z
N MET A 1 -30.96 -2.59 -5.68
CA MET A 1 -29.68 -3.17 -6.13
C MET A 1 -28.70 -2.03 -6.33
N THR A 2 -27.87 -1.76 -5.33
CA THR A 2 -26.80 -0.76 -5.43
C THR A 2 -25.71 -1.32 -6.33
N SER A 3 -25.62 -0.78 -7.55
CA SER A 3 -24.50 -1.02 -8.44
C SER A 3 -23.22 -0.62 -7.71
N TYR A 4 -22.42 -1.61 -7.30
CA TYR A 4 -21.03 -1.38 -6.96
C TYR A 4 -20.32 -1.00 -8.25
N THR A 5 -20.30 0.28 -8.57
CA THR A 5 -19.23 0.80 -9.42
C THR A 5 -17.97 0.45 -8.67
N ILE A 6 -17.29 -0.60 -9.12
CA ILE A 6 -15.92 -0.91 -8.71
C ILE A 6 -15.14 0.33 -9.15
N SER A 7 -15.02 1.32 -8.27
CA SER A 7 -14.18 2.48 -8.49
C SER A 7 -12.80 1.93 -8.79
N GLN A 8 -12.41 1.99 -10.07
CA GLN A 8 -11.27 1.25 -10.60
C GLN A 8 -9.93 1.65 -9.97
N ASN A 9 -9.91 2.75 -9.20
CA ASN A 9 -8.83 3.13 -8.31
C ASN A 9 -9.45 3.63 -6.99
N SER A 10 -8.99 3.08 -5.86
CA SER A 10 -9.35 3.57 -4.52
C SER A 10 -8.09 3.98 -3.78
N SER A 11 -8.12 5.15 -3.15
CA SER A 11 -7.02 5.66 -2.33
C SER A 11 -7.44 5.72 -0.87
N GLN A 12 -6.58 5.23 0.03
CA GLN A 12 -6.81 5.22 1.47
C GLN A 12 -5.57 5.71 2.21
N LEU A 13 -5.76 6.55 3.22
CA LEU A 13 -4.69 6.95 4.13
C LEU A 13 -4.51 5.92 5.26
N TYR A 14 -3.27 5.59 5.59
CA TYR A 14 -2.90 4.71 6.69
C TYR A 14 -1.58 5.15 7.32
N LYS A 15 -1.58 5.52 8.60
CA LYS A 15 -0.38 6.01 9.35
C LYS A 15 0.41 7.11 8.60
N ASN A 16 -0.28 8.09 8.01
CA ASN A 16 0.27 9.16 7.16
C ASN A 16 0.85 8.71 5.81
N TYR A 17 0.77 7.43 5.47
CA TYR A 17 1.05 6.94 4.13
C TYR A 17 -0.24 6.94 3.30
N LEU A 18 -0.11 7.26 2.02
CA LEU A 18 -1.21 7.16 1.05
C LEU A 18 -1.09 5.85 0.29
N ILE A 19 -2.07 4.98 0.45
CA ILE A 19 -2.19 3.71 -0.29
C ILE A 19 -3.10 3.96 -1.49
N VAL A 20 -2.59 3.74 -2.69
CA VAL A 20 -3.34 3.86 -3.95
C VAL A 20 -3.45 2.48 -4.57
N THR A 21 -4.68 1.97 -4.66
CA THR A 21 -4.94 0.72 -5.37
C THR A 21 -5.12 0.96 -6.86
N ARG A 22 -4.57 0.07 -7.67
CA ARG A 22 -4.72 0.07 -9.13
C ARG A 22 -5.02 -1.35 -9.60
N PHE A 23 -5.93 -1.48 -10.56
CA PHE A 23 -6.15 -2.75 -11.27
C PHE A 23 -5.41 -2.73 -12.60
N ALA A 24 -4.45 -3.64 -12.78
CA ALA A 24 -3.65 -3.73 -14.00
C ALA A 24 -3.25 -5.17 -14.28
N ARG A 25 -3.17 -5.54 -15.57
CA ARG A 25 -2.76 -6.88 -16.03
C ARG A 25 -3.56 -8.04 -15.39
N ALA A 26 -4.85 -7.82 -15.12
CA ALA A 26 -5.77 -8.74 -14.43
C ALA A 26 -5.49 -8.99 -12.93
N TRP A 27 -4.68 -8.14 -12.29
CA TRP A 27 -4.40 -8.22 -10.84
C TRP A 27 -4.59 -6.87 -10.16
N TRP A 28 -4.81 -6.89 -8.85
CA TRP A 28 -4.82 -5.70 -8.00
C TRP A 28 -3.44 -5.44 -7.41
N TRP A 29 -3.06 -4.17 -7.44
CA TRP A 29 -1.78 -3.65 -7.00
C TRP A 29 -2.07 -2.53 -6.00
N ALA A 30 -1.23 -2.38 -4.98
CA ALA A 30 -1.27 -1.23 -4.09
C ALA A 30 0.09 -0.53 -4.09
N THR A 31 0.08 0.76 -4.39
CA THR A 31 1.24 1.64 -4.30
C THR A 31 1.16 2.40 -2.99
N VAL A 32 2.26 2.45 -2.26
CA VAL A 32 2.36 3.23 -1.01
C VAL A 32 3.16 4.49 -1.30
N ILE A 33 2.62 5.64 -0.94
CA ILE A 33 3.29 6.94 -1.01
C ILE A 33 3.57 7.41 0.42
N ASP A 34 4.82 7.75 0.69
CA ASP A 34 5.23 8.26 2.00
C ASP A 34 4.74 9.71 2.24
N PRO A 35 4.78 10.21 3.49
CA PRO A 35 4.39 11.58 3.81
C PRO A 35 5.14 12.67 3.01
N SER A 36 6.34 12.37 2.51
CA SER A 36 7.15 13.25 1.67
C SER A 36 6.71 13.26 0.20
N GLY A 37 5.74 12.41 -0.17
CA GLY A 37 5.23 12.29 -1.54
C GLY A 37 6.02 11.32 -2.42
N ILE A 38 6.91 10.50 -1.86
CA ILE A 38 7.70 9.52 -2.61
C ILE A 38 6.96 8.17 -2.65
N GLU A 39 6.85 7.61 -3.84
CA GLU A 39 6.33 6.26 -4.05
C GLU A 39 7.33 5.21 -3.55
N LEU A 40 6.93 4.46 -2.53
CA LEU A 40 7.69 3.34 -1.99
C LEU A 40 7.49 2.12 -2.90
N THR A 41 8.43 1.93 -3.82
CA THR A 41 8.39 0.88 -4.85
C THR A 41 9.44 -0.21 -4.67
N GLN A 42 10.32 -0.08 -3.67
CA GLN A 42 11.47 -0.95 -3.47
C GLN A 42 11.39 -1.75 -2.16
N GLY A 43 12.04 -2.92 -2.16
CA GLY A 43 12.18 -3.78 -0.99
C GLY A 43 10.87 -4.49 -0.64
N ILE A 44 10.39 -4.29 0.59
CA ILE A 44 9.20 -5.00 1.07
C ILE A 44 7.91 -4.57 0.33
N PHE A 45 7.87 -3.36 -0.23
CA PHE A 45 6.72 -2.81 -0.96
C PHE A 45 6.54 -3.36 -2.39
N CYS A 46 7.50 -4.13 -2.93
CA CYS A 46 7.34 -4.80 -4.22
C CYS A 46 6.32 -5.96 -4.17
N HIS A 47 5.91 -6.41 -2.99
CA HIS A 47 5.08 -7.62 -2.88
C HIS A 47 3.57 -7.37 -2.81
N ALA A 48 3.14 -6.11 -2.88
CA ALA A 48 1.73 -5.75 -3.01
C ALA A 48 1.19 -5.92 -4.45
N GLU A 49 2.04 -6.35 -5.40
CA GLU A 49 1.68 -6.73 -6.76
C GLU A 49 0.89 -8.06 -6.76
N GLY A 50 -0.05 -8.24 -7.69
CA GLY A 50 -0.62 -9.57 -7.97
C GLY A 50 -1.76 -10.05 -7.07
N GLN A 51 -2.50 -9.16 -6.39
CA GLN A 51 -3.59 -9.59 -5.50
C GLN A 51 -4.90 -9.85 -6.25
N SER A 52 -5.71 -10.77 -5.74
CA SER A 52 -6.99 -11.16 -6.37
C SER A 52 -8.10 -10.13 -6.16
N SER A 53 -7.96 -9.27 -5.15
CA SER A 53 -8.95 -8.27 -4.75
C SER A 53 -8.29 -6.96 -4.30
N PRO A 54 -8.99 -5.80 -4.42
CA PRO A 54 -8.46 -4.52 -3.97
C PRO A 54 -8.22 -4.52 -2.46
N ARG A 55 -9.07 -5.21 -1.71
CA ARG A 55 -8.93 -5.37 -0.26
C ARG A 55 -7.62 -6.06 0.12
N GLU A 56 -7.28 -7.15 -0.55
CA GLU A 56 -6.05 -7.89 -0.27
C GLU A 56 -4.80 -7.05 -0.60
N ALA A 57 -4.85 -6.25 -1.67
CA ALA A 57 -3.79 -5.29 -2.00
C ALA A 57 -3.61 -4.23 -0.90
N ILE A 58 -4.70 -3.71 -0.34
CA ILE A 58 -4.66 -2.75 0.78
C ILE A 58 -4.12 -3.42 2.04
N GLU A 59 -4.64 -4.58 2.42
CA GLU A 59 -4.20 -5.32 3.61
C GLU A 59 -2.74 -5.77 3.50
N ARG A 60 -2.24 -6.00 2.28
CA ARG A 60 -0.81 -6.25 2.03
C ARG A 60 0.01 -4.99 2.22
N ALA A 61 -0.36 -3.89 1.56
CA ALA A 61 0.33 -2.61 1.69
C ALA A 61 0.38 -2.10 3.15
N GLN A 62 -0.69 -2.29 3.92
CA GLN A 62 -0.71 -1.95 5.36
C GLN A 62 0.31 -2.77 6.17
N ARG A 63 0.45 -4.07 5.87
CA ARG A 63 1.46 -4.93 6.51
C ARG A 63 2.88 -4.52 6.15
N ASP A 64 3.10 -4.13 4.89
CA ASP A 64 4.40 -3.64 4.43
C ASP A 64 4.74 -2.31 5.13
N ILE A 65 3.77 -1.39 5.29
CA ILE A 65 3.93 -0.16 6.08
C ILE A 65 4.27 -0.47 7.55
N ASP A 66 3.56 -1.40 8.20
CA ASP A 66 3.84 -1.76 9.61
C ASP A 66 5.25 -2.36 9.76
N THR A 67 5.67 -3.16 8.79
CA THR A 67 7.02 -3.75 8.75
C THR A 67 8.09 -2.69 8.48
N PHE A 68 7.84 -1.74 7.59
CA PHE A 68 8.73 -0.62 7.29
C PHE A 68 8.92 0.28 8.50
N ASP A 69 7.80 0.66 9.15
CA ASP A 69 7.78 1.52 10.32
C ASP A 69 8.53 0.89 11.49
N ARG A 70 8.38 -0.43 11.71
CA ARG A 70 9.22 -1.17 12.65
C ARG A 70 10.69 -1.04 12.31
N HIS A 71 11.09 -1.35 11.07
CA HIS A 71 12.49 -1.26 10.67
C HIS A 71 13.06 0.15 10.78
N GLN A 72 12.31 1.20 10.40
CA GLN A 72 12.71 2.60 10.53
C GLN A 72 12.82 3.04 12.00
N GLY A 73 11.85 2.65 12.85
CA GLY A 73 11.85 2.96 14.27
C GLY A 73 13.03 2.38 15.04
N PHE A 74 13.59 1.25 14.58
CA PHE A 74 14.82 0.67 15.14
C PHE A 74 16.07 1.51 14.89
N TYR A 75 16.11 2.35 13.84
CA TYR A 75 17.28 3.21 13.56
C TYR A 75 17.22 4.57 14.26
N SER A 76 16.07 5.00 14.77
CA SER A 76 15.92 6.30 15.46
C SER A 76 16.11 6.24 16.99
N SER A 77 16.47 5.09 17.56
CA SER A 77 16.63 4.90 19.00
C SER A 77 18.08 4.73 19.46
N GLY A 78 19.07 5.07 18.61
CA GLY A 78 20.48 4.87 18.93
C GLY A 78 21.41 5.91 18.31
N HIS A 79 21.49 7.10 18.90
CA HIS A 79 22.76 7.76 19.23
C HIS A 79 22.53 8.91 20.22
#